data_AF-A0A381SXT6-F1
#
_entry.id   AF-A0A381SXT6-F1
#
_cell.length_a   1.000
_cell.length_b   1.000
_cell.length_c   1.000
_cell.angle_alpha   90.00
_cell.angle_beta   90.00
_cell.angle_gamma   90.00
#
_symmetry.space_group_name_H-M   'P 1'
#
loop_
_entity.id
_entity.type
_entity.pdbx_description
1 polymer ?
#
loop_
_entity_poly.entity_id
_entity_poly.type
_entity_poly.pdbx_seq_one_letter_code
_entity_poly.pdbx_strand_id
1 'polypeptide(L)'
;MKTHFKVGDQWATAVHGVDFDIYEGETLGIVGESGSGKSVSVLSLIQLIPNPPGEVVEGEFYFKGEKIFDGGELAKVKEMPKYLHFRGLSENVRKTLAMLFFSGWLVLHVALNIPGILLFFISLILNSVLTGYLFYNSPYKKTYNKWRGNMFQRMRDLRGDEIAMIFQEPMTSLNPVYTVGFQIIEALKPQKFQEYIKNGIINLAKSLKSTPKSMRIKISIFFALFVMIFTQLVNGWTFQIATVCISLLKGAIFP
;
A
#
# COMPACT_ATOMS: atom_id res chain seq x y z
N MET A 1 2.18 -5.26 -28.65
CA MET A 1 2.09 -4.55 -27.33
C MET A 1 2.42 -3.05 -27.44
N LYS A 2 1.82 -2.17 -26.61
CA LYS A 2 2.21 -0.74 -26.50
C LYS A 2 2.51 -0.30 -25.07
N THR A 3 3.56 0.51 -24.91
CA THR A 3 4.02 1.03 -23.61
C THR A 3 4.14 2.55 -23.66
N HIS A 4 3.63 3.22 -22.63
CA HIS A 4 3.62 4.67 -22.50
C HIS A 4 4.34 5.11 -21.23
N PHE A 5 4.98 6.27 -21.27
CA PHE A 5 5.62 6.92 -20.14
C PHE A 5 5.03 8.31 -19.94
N LYS A 6 4.72 8.65 -18.69
CA LYS A 6 4.30 10.01 -18.34
C LYS A 6 5.52 10.92 -18.19
N VAL A 7 5.62 11.94 -19.02
CA VAL A 7 6.69 12.95 -19.02
C VAL A 7 6.04 14.32 -18.77
N GLY A 8 6.15 14.81 -17.53
CA GLY A 8 5.38 15.98 -17.08
C GLY A 8 3.87 15.69 -17.16
N ASP A 9 3.15 16.48 -17.95
CA ASP A 9 1.72 16.30 -18.21
C ASP A 9 1.41 15.58 -19.54
N GLN A 10 2.43 15.21 -20.31
CA GLN A 10 2.27 14.53 -21.59
C GLN A 10 2.61 13.03 -21.49
N TRP A 11 2.05 12.25 -22.41
CA TRP A 11 2.36 10.83 -22.57
C TRP A 11 3.25 10.63 -23.79
N ALA A 12 4.37 9.96 -23.60
CA ALA A 12 5.27 9.54 -24.66
C ALA A 12 5.14 8.03 -24.89
N THR A 13 5.00 7.62 -26.15
CA THR A 13 4.96 6.20 -26.52
C THR A 13 6.37 5.68 -26.71
N ALA A 14 6.78 4.72 -25.87
CA ALA A 14 8.11 4.13 -25.94
C ALA A 14 8.16 2.82 -26.75
N VAL A 15 7.04 2.11 -26.82
CA VAL A 15 6.88 0.90 -27.65
C VAL A 15 5.55 1.01 -28.38
N HIS A 16 5.57 0.90 -29.70
CA HIS A 16 4.42 1.12 -30.57
C HIS A 16 4.07 -0.13 -31.39
N GLY A 17 3.42 -1.11 -30.76
CA GLY A 17 2.83 -2.24 -31.48
C GLY A 17 3.88 -3.23 -31.99
N VAL A 18 4.66 -3.79 -31.07
CA VAL A 18 5.59 -4.89 -31.37
C VAL A 18 4.89 -6.21 -31.10
N ASP A 19 4.92 -7.12 -32.09
CA ASP A 19 4.33 -8.45 -32.05
C ASP A 19 5.36 -9.47 -32.54
N PHE A 20 5.59 -10.53 -31.77
CA PHE A 20 6.46 -11.64 -32.13
C PHE A 20 6.09 -12.88 -31.30
N ASP A 21 6.41 -14.04 -31.85
CA ASP A 21 6.32 -15.34 -31.17
C ASP A 21 7.73 -15.87 -30.93
N ILE A 22 7.94 -16.55 -29.80
CA ILE A 22 9.20 -17.23 -29.47
C ILE A 22 8.84 -18.64 -29.03
N TYR A 23 9.31 -19.63 -29.79
CA TYR A 23 9.10 -21.04 -29.46
C TYR A 23 10.22 -21.58 -28.56
N GLU A 24 9.97 -22.75 -27.98
CA GLU A 24 10.96 -23.42 -27.12
C GLU A 24 12.26 -23.71 -27.89
N GLY A 25 13.39 -23.32 -27.31
CA GLY A 25 14.71 -23.48 -27.93
C GLY A 25 15.09 -22.37 -28.93
N GLU A 26 14.20 -21.43 -29.23
CA GLU A 26 14.52 -20.28 -30.09
C GLU A 26 15.24 -19.18 -29.33
N THR A 27 16.12 -18.47 -30.05
CA THR A 27 16.81 -17.28 -29.55
C THR A 27 16.38 -16.07 -30.36
N LEU A 28 15.71 -15.11 -29.71
CA LEU A 28 15.34 -13.83 -30.32
C LEU A 28 16.38 -12.75 -30.02
N GLY A 29 16.94 -12.16 -31.06
CA GLY A 29 17.81 -10.98 -30.97
C GLY A 29 17.08 -9.70 -31.35
N ILE A 30 17.04 -8.70 -30.45
CA ILE A 30 16.48 -7.37 -30.75
C ILE A 30 17.62 -6.35 -30.88
N VAL A 31 17.76 -5.76 -32.05
CA VAL A 31 18.79 -4.76 -32.39
C VAL A 31 18.18 -3.42 -32.78
N GLY A 32 18.93 -2.34 -32.61
CA GLY A 32 18.47 -0.97 -32.87
C GLY A 32 19.32 0.08 -32.14
N GLU A 33 19.15 1.35 -32.50
CA GLU A 33 19.89 2.48 -31.93
C GLU A 33 19.61 2.72 -30.44
N SER A 34 20.50 3.43 -29.74
CA SER A 34 20.25 3.80 -28.34
C SER A 34 18.93 4.59 -28.23
N GLY A 35 18.08 4.23 -27.27
CA GLY A 35 16.76 4.85 -27.11
C GLY A 35 15.64 4.31 -28.00
N SER A 36 15.90 3.35 -28.91
CA SER A 36 14.88 2.77 -29.80
C SER A 36 13.83 1.89 -29.12
N GLY A 37 13.82 1.81 -27.79
CA GLY A 37 12.82 1.03 -27.04
C GLY A 37 13.12 -0.46 -26.83
N LYS A 38 14.34 -0.95 -27.14
CA LYS A 38 14.73 -2.37 -26.96
C LYS A 38 14.54 -2.86 -25.51
N SER A 39 15.20 -2.20 -24.56
CA SER A 39 15.14 -2.56 -23.15
C SER A 39 13.73 -2.36 -22.59
N VAL A 40 13.04 -1.31 -23.03
CA VAL A 40 11.64 -1.04 -22.64
C VAL A 40 10.72 -2.15 -23.13
N SER A 41 10.92 -2.66 -24.34
CA SER A 41 10.11 -3.75 -24.90
C SER A 41 10.26 -5.02 -24.05
N VAL A 42 11.50 -5.40 -23.73
CA VAL A 42 11.78 -6.57 -22.88
C VAL A 42 11.20 -6.40 -21.47
N LEU A 43 11.43 -5.24 -20.84
CA LEU A 43 10.89 -4.93 -19.51
C LEU A 43 9.35 -4.89 -19.48
N SER A 44 8.72 -4.49 -20.59
CA SER A 44 7.26 -4.43 -20.72
C SER A 44 6.66 -5.84 -20.75
N LEU A 45 7.28 -6.77 -21.48
CA LEU A 45 6.86 -8.18 -21.54
C LEU A 45 6.86 -8.81 -20.14
N ILE A 46 7.95 -8.62 -19.40
CA ILE A 46 8.11 -9.21 -18.06
C ILE A 46 7.55 -8.33 -16.94
N GLN A 47 6.76 -7.30 -17.27
CA GLN A 47 6.09 -6.40 -16.32
C GLN A 47 7.04 -5.87 -15.23
N LEU A 48 8.25 -5.46 -15.63
CA LEU A 48 9.26 -4.82 -14.77
C LEU A 48 9.49 -3.35 -15.12
N ILE A 49 8.70 -2.77 -16.03
CA ILE A 49 8.74 -1.32 -16.25
C ILE A 49 8.36 -0.58 -14.96
N PRO A 50 9.03 0.53 -14.63
CA PRO A 50 8.69 1.34 -13.47
C PRO A 50 7.28 1.92 -13.64
N ASN A 51 6.35 1.60 -12.74
CA ASN A 51 4.95 2.05 -12.81
C ASN A 51 4.52 2.66 -11.46
N PRO A 52 4.43 4.00 -11.35
CA PRO A 52 4.70 5.05 -12.37
C PRO A 52 6.21 5.31 -12.64
N PRO A 53 6.59 5.95 -13.77
CA PRO A 53 5.75 6.62 -14.78
C PRO A 53 5.39 5.79 -16.03
N GLY A 54 5.90 4.57 -16.18
CA GLY A 54 5.65 3.68 -17.31
C GLY A 54 4.43 2.77 -17.11
N GLU A 55 3.65 2.56 -18.16
CA GLU A 55 2.49 1.67 -18.17
C GLU A 55 2.37 0.93 -19.51
N VAL A 56 2.19 -0.40 -19.46
CA VAL A 56 1.77 -1.19 -20.62
C VAL A 56 0.27 -0.99 -20.77
N VAL A 57 -0.15 -0.35 -21.86
CA VAL A 57 -1.55 0.08 -22.03
C VAL A 57 -2.35 -0.84 -22.94
N GLU A 58 -1.68 -1.50 -23.89
CA GLU A 58 -2.32 -2.29 -24.93
C GLU A 58 -1.48 -3.51 -25.31
N GLY A 59 -2.16 -4.48 -25.91
CA GLY A 59 -1.60 -5.75 -26.37
C GLY A 59 -1.90 -6.89 -25.42
N GLU A 60 -1.45 -8.07 -25.82
CA GLU A 60 -1.62 -9.31 -25.06
C GLU A 60 -0.25 -9.98 -24.91
N PHE A 61 -0.06 -10.70 -23.81
CA PHE A 61 1.12 -11.53 -23.61
C PHE A 61 0.67 -12.92 -23.17
N TYR A 62 1.12 -13.92 -23.91
CA TYR A 62 0.85 -15.33 -23.65
C TYR A 62 2.15 -16.03 -23.27
N PHE A 63 2.09 -16.91 -22.28
CA PHE A 63 3.20 -17.78 -21.91
C PHE A 63 2.67 -19.20 -21.75
N LYS A 64 3.25 -20.17 -22.49
CA LYS A 64 2.80 -21.57 -22.53
C LYS A 64 1.28 -21.72 -22.74
N GLY A 65 0.69 -20.86 -23.59
CA GLY A 65 -0.74 -20.83 -23.89
C GLY A 65 -1.62 -20.13 -22.83
N GLU A 66 -1.08 -19.72 -21.68
CA GLU A 66 -1.80 -18.93 -20.70
C GLU A 66 -1.69 -17.44 -21.01
N LYS A 67 -2.82 -16.72 -21.01
CA LYS A 67 -2.82 -15.25 -21.13
C LYS A 67 -2.41 -14.61 -19.79
N ILE A 68 -1.24 -13.99 -19.77
CA ILE A 68 -0.67 -13.36 -18.57
C ILE A 68 -1.04 -11.88 -18.48
N PHE A 69 -1.06 -11.16 -19.60
CA PHE A 69 -1.47 -9.76 -19.70
C PHE A 69 -2.54 -9.60 -20.77
N ASP A 70 -3.59 -8.84 -20.44
CA ASP A 70 -4.68 -8.48 -21.34
C ASP A 70 -4.93 -6.96 -21.29
N GLY A 71 -4.50 -6.26 -22.32
CA GLY A 71 -4.74 -4.83 -22.48
C GLY A 71 -6.20 -4.47 -22.73
N GLY A 72 -6.99 -5.38 -23.31
CA GLY A 72 -8.42 -5.20 -23.51
C GLY A 72 -9.20 -5.21 -22.19
N GLU A 73 -8.82 -6.07 -21.25
CA GLU A 73 -9.34 -6.01 -19.88
C GLU A 73 -8.97 -4.69 -19.19
N LEU A 74 -7.72 -4.24 -19.33
CA LEU A 74 -7.29 -2.96 -18.78
C LEU A 74 -8.09 -1.77 -19.36
N ALA A 75 -8.36 -1.78 -20.66
CA ALA A 75 -9.19 -0.76 -21.31
C ALA A 75 -10.60 -0.72 -20.70
N LYS A 76 -11.25 -1.87 -20.54
CA LYS A 76 -12.57 -1.97 -19.87
C LYS A 76 -12.53 -1.46 -18.43
N VAL A 77 -11.44 -1.70 -17.71
CA VAL A 77 -11.25 -1.16 -16.36
C VAL A 77 -11.14 0.36 -16.40
N LYS A 78 -10.41 0.94 -17.36
CA LYS A 78 -10.22 2.39 -17.52
C LYS A 78 -11.50 3.14 -17.89
N GLU A 79 -12.44 2.49 -18.58
CA GLU A 79 -13.75 3.06 -18.89
C GLU A 79 -14.68 3.16 -17.66
N MET A 80 -14.39 2.44 -16.58
CA MET A 80 -15.23 2.47 -15.38
C MET A 80 -15.22 3.84 -14.70
N PRO A 81 -16.35 4.27 -14.10
CA PRO A 81 -16.41 5.54 -13.40
C PRO A 81 -15.45 5.54 -12.20
N LYS A 82 -14.67 6.62 -12.06
CA LYS A 82 -13.70 6.78 -10.97
C LYS A 82 -14.36 6.71 -9.59
N TYR A 83 -15.57 7.21 -9.43
CA TYR A 83 -16.32 7.19 -8.16
C TYR A 83 -17.73 6.65 -8.36
N LEU A 84 -18.25 5.96 -7.35
CA LEU A 84 -19.60 5.37 -7.39
C LEU A 84 -20.69 6.46 -7.40
N HIS A 85 -20.61 7.39 -6.44
CA HIS A 85 -21.56 8.49 -6.27
C HIS A 85 -20.97 9.84 -6.72
N PHE A 86 -21.86 10.77 -7.06
CA PHE A 86 -21.54 12.14 -7.49
C PHE A 86 -20.53 12.20 -8.63
N ARG A 87 -20.75 11.42 -9.70
CA ARG A 87 -19.76 11.16 -10.77
C ARG A 87 -19.23 12.41 -11.47
N GLY A 88 -20.06 13.46 -11.60
CA GLY A 88 -19.70 14.71 -12.28
C GLY A 88 -18.95 15.74 -11.43
N LEU A 89 -18.70 15.47 -10.14
CA LEU A 89 -17.96 16.41 -9.29
C LEU A 89 -16.47 16.40 -9.61
N SER A 90 -15.89 17.59 -9.74
CA SER A 90 -14.43 17.76 -9.74
C SER A 90 -13.84 17.33 -8.39
N GLU A 91 -12.55 16.94 -8.37
CA GLU A 91 -11.90 16.47 -7.15
C GLU A 91 -11.92 17.52 -6.03
N ASN A 92 -11.70 18.80 -6.38
CA ASN A 92 -11.72 19.88 -5.41
C ASN A 92 -13.11 20.06 -4.79
N VAL A 93 -14.17 20.08 -5.60
CA VAL A 93 -15.55 20.24 -5.10
C VAL A 93 -15.96 19.04 -4.26
N ARG A 94 -15.60 17.82 -4.68
CA ARG A 94 -15.84 16.60 -3.92
C ARG A 94 -15.17 16.65 -2.55
N LYS A 95 -13.92 17.08 -2.48
CA LYS A 95 -13.18 17.24 -1.22
C LYS A 95 -13.88 18.24 -0.30
N THR A 96 -14.30 19.39 -0.84
CA THR A 96 -15.03 20.41 -0.08
C THR A 96 -16.37 19.87 0.43
N LEU A 97 -17.16 19.21 -0.42
CA LEU A 97 -18.44 18.63 -0.02
C LEU A 97 -18.28 17.51 1.03
N ALA A 98 -17.26 16.67 0.90
CA ALA A 98 -16.95 15.66 1.90
C ALA A 98 -16.59 16.29 3.26
N MET A 99 -15.82 17.38 3.26
CA MET A 99 -15.48 18.13 4.48
C MET A 99 -16.72 18.79 5.09
N LEU A 100 -17.58 19.43 4.29
CA LEU A 100 -18.82 20.04 4.76
C LEU A 100 -19.81 19.01 5.31
N PHE A 101 -19.93 17.85 4.65
CA PHE A 101 -20.75 16.75 5.12
C PHE A 101 -20.25 16.23 6.48
N PHE A 102 -18.93 16.01 6.60
CA PHE A 102 -18.32 15.53 7.83
C PHE A 102 -18.45 16.54 8.98
N SER A 103 -18.20 17.83 8.72
CA SER A 103 -18.27 18.89 9.73
C SER A 103 -19.71 19.23 10.12
N GLY A 104 -20.65 19.23 9.17
CA GLY A 104 -22.06 19.42 9.43
C GLY A 104 -22.63 18.35 10.35
N TRP A 105 -22.21 17.10 10.17
CA TRP A 105 -22.55 16.01 11.10
C TRP A 105 -22.03 16.25 12.52
N LEU A 106 -20.82 16.80 12.66
CA LEU A 106 -20.22 17.11 13.96
C LEU A 106 -20.98 18.24 14.68
N VAL A 107 -21.37 19.28 13.95
CA VAL A 107 -22.23 20.36 14.48
C VAL A 107 -23.58 19.82 14.93
N LEU A 108 -24.20 18.96 14.12
CA LEU A 108 -25.48 18.33 14.46
C LEU A 108 -25.37 17.48 15.75
N HIS A 109 -24.27 16.75 15.92
CA HIS A 109 -24.02 15.97 17.13
C HIS A 109 -23.95 16.82 18.39
N VAL A 110 -23.29 17.98 18.31
CA VAL A 110 -23.24 18.95 19.42
C VAL A 110 -24.63 19.55 19.68
N ALA A 111 -25.37 19.89 18.62
CA ALA A 111 -26.71 20.48 18.74
C ALA A 111 -27.75 19.52 19.34
N LEU A 112 -27.65 18.22 19.05
CA LEU A 112 -28.53 17.18 19.60
C LEU A 112 -28.19 16.76 21.04
N ASN A 113 -27.14 17.35 21.62
CA ASN A 113 -26.70 17.14 23.01
C ASN A 113 -26.63 15.66 23.43
N ILE A 114 -26.09 14.82 22.54
CA ILE A 114 -26.00 13.37 22.77
C ILE A 114 -24.99 13.12 23.89
N PRO A 115 -25.41 12.54 25.04
CA PRO A 115 -24.54 12.39 26.19
C PRO A 115 -23.52 11.25 25.99
N GLY A 116 -22.28 11.47 26.46
CA GLY A 116 -21.26 10.42 26.59
C GLY A 116 -20.20 10.37 25.48
N ILE A 117 -18.92 10.30 25.88
CA ILE A 117 -17.76 10.29 24.95
C ILE A 117 -17.79 9.08 24.01
N LEU A 118 -18.30 7.93 24.48
CA LEU A 118 -18.33 6.69 23.73
C LEU A 118 -19.28 6.79 22.53
N LEU A 119 -20.47 7.33 22.74
CA LEU A 119 -21.46 7.57 21.69
C LEU A 119 -20.92 8.58 20.66
N PHE A 120 -20.20 9.61 21.12
CA PHE A 120 -19.50 10.54 20.25
C PHE A 120 -18.46 9.84 19.36
N PHE A 121 -17.61 8.97 19.91
CA PHE A 121 -16.62 8.24 19.12
C PHE A 121 -17.25 7.26 18.13
N ILE A 122 -18.31 6.55 18.53
CA ILE A 122 -19.04 5.64 17.63
C ILE A 122 -19.63 6.43 16.45
N SER A 123 -20.26 7.57 16.73
CA SER A 123 -20.79 8.46 15.71
C SER A 123 -19.70 9.03 14.80
N LEU A 124 -18.55 9.41 15.36
CA LEU A 124 -17.41 9.91 14.59
C LEU A 124 -16.88 8.84 13.61
N ILE A 125 -16.76 7.60 14.07
CA ILE A 125 -16.35 6.47 13.24
C ILE A 125 -17.38 6.24 12.14
N LEU A 126 -18.67 6.21 12.48
CA LEU A 126 -19.75 6.00 11.52
C LEU A 126 -19.77 7.10 10.45
N ASN A 127 -19.62 8.36 10.86
CA ASN A 127 -19.54 9.51 9.95
C ASN A 127 -18.32 9.42 9.02
N SER A 128 -17.15 9.02 9.55
CA SER A 128 -15.94 8.83 8.75
C SER A 128 -16.13 7.73 7.69
N VAL A 129 -16.71 6.58 8.10
CA VAL A 129 -17.02 5.47 7.17
C VAL A 129 -18.03 5.91 6.12
N LEU A 130 -19.10 6.61 6.52
CA LEU A 130 -20.15 7.07 5.61
C LEU A 130 -19.61 8.10 4.61
N THR A 131 -18.81 9.06 5.07
CA THR A 131 -18.14 10.05 4.22
C THR A 131 -17.20 9.36 3.23
N GLY A 132 -16.42 8.39 3.70
CA GLY A 132 -15.56 7.55 2.86
C GLY A 132 -16.35 6.80 1.79
N TYR A 133 -17.46 6.18 2.17
CA TYR A 133 -18.32 5.41 1.26
C TYR A 133 -19.01 6.30 0.22
N LEU A 134 -19.59 7.43 0.63
CA LEU A 134 -20.32 8.32 -0.26
C LEU A 134 -19.38 9.05 -1.23
N PHE A 135 -18.28 9.60 -0.75
CA PHE A 135 -17.44 10.48 -1.56
C PHE A 135 -16.26 9.77 -2.21
N TYR A 136 -15.74 8.68 -1.63
CA TYR A 136 -14.46 8.08 -2.06
C TYR A 136 -14.55 6.60 -2.47
N ASN A 137 -15.74 5.98 -2.42
CA ASN A 137 -15.90 4.63 -2.94
C ASN A 137 -15.71 4.61 -4.47
N SER A 138 -14.73 3.85 -4.92
CA SER A 138 -14.25 3.82 -6.31
C SER A 138 -14.32 2.39 -6.86
N PRO A 139 -15.27 2.10 -7.78
CA PRO A 139 -15.31 0.80 -8.44
C PRO A 139 -14.08 0.61 -9.32
N TYR A 140 -13.63 1.67 -10.02
CA TYR A 140 -12.38 1.70 -10.78
C TYR A 140 -11.19 1.19 -9.96
N LYS A 141 -10.92 1.80 -8.80
CA LYS A 141 -9.76 1.44 -7.95
C LYS A 141 -9.83 -0.01 -7.50
N LYS A 142 -11.01 -0.50 -7.15
CA LYS A 142 -11.21 -1.90 -6.73
C LYS A 142 -10.91 -2.88 -7.86
N THR A 143 -11.46 -2.65 -9.05
CA THR A 143 -11.25 -3.53 -10.22
C THR A 143 -9.81 -3.46 -10.72
N TYR A 144 -9.23 -2.26 -10.82
CA TYR A 144 -7.84 -2.07 -11.22
C TYR A 144 -6.87 -2.79 -10.28
N ASN A 145 -7.05 -2.67 -8.95
CA ASN A 145 -6.20 -3.36 -7.99
C ASN A 145 -6.35 -4.89 -8.09
N LYS A 146 -7.55 -5.40 -8.36
CA LYS A 146 -7.79 -6.84 -8.55
C LYS A 146 -7.10 -7.34 -9.82
N TRP A 147 -7.29 -6.66 -10.94
CA TRP A 147 -6.65 -6.98 -12.22
C TRP A 147 -5.11 -6.93 -12.08
N ARG A 148 -4.59 -5.82 -11.54
CA ARG A 148 -3.15 -5.62 -11.30
C ARG A 148 -2.58 -6.69 -10.38
N GLY A 149 -3.29 -7.01 -9.29
CA GLY A 149 -2.89 -8.05 -8.33
C GLY A 149 -2.77 -9.43 -8.98
N ASN A 150 -3.78 -9.84 -9.75
CA ASN A 150 -3.78 -11.11 -10.47
C ASN A 150 -2.64 -11.20 -11.49
N MET A 151 -2.45 -10.15 -12.30
CA MET A 151 -1.38 -10.09 -13.30
C MET A 151 0.01 -10.17 -12.63
N PHE A 152 0.26 -9.38 -11.58
CA PHE A 152 1.54 -9.43 -10.87
C PHE A 152 1.75 -10.73 -10.12
N GLN A 153 0.70 -11.42 -9.69
CA GLN A 153 0.81 -12.74 -9.09
C GLN A 153 1.29 -13.77 -10.12
N ARG A 154 0.63 -13.86 -11.27
CA ARG A 154 1.07 -14.70 -12.38
C ARG A 154 2.51 -14.41 -12.79
N MET A 155 2.85 -13.13 -12.97
CA MET A 155 4.22 -12.73 -13.30
C MET A 155 5.24 -13.03 -12.20
N ARG A 156 4.86 -13.08 -10.93
CA ARG A 156 5.76 -13.50 -9.85
C ARG A 156 6.04 -15.00 -9.91
N ASP A 157 5.03 -15.80 -10.23
CA ASP A 157 5.17 -17.25 -10.30
C ASP A 157 6.00 -17.67 -11.54
N LEU A 158 5.96 -16.86 -12.62
CA LEU A 158 6.78 -17.09 -13.82
C LEU A 158 8.21 -16.55 -13.71
N ARG A 159 8.41 -15.40 -13.06
CA ARG A 159 9.73 -14.77 -12.95
C ARG A 159 10.59 -15.50 -11.93
N GLY A 160 11.82 -15.80 -12.30
CA GLY A 160 12.77 -16.53 -11.46
C GLY A 160 12.75 -18.04 -11.71
N ASP A 161 11.57 -18.62 -11.96
CA ASP A 161 11.42 -20.06 -12.23
C ASP A 161 11.50 -20.37 -13.73
N GLU A 162 10.75 -19.64 -14.57
CA GLU A 162 10.60 -19.92 -16.00
C GLU A 162 11.15 -18.80 -16.89
N ILE A 163 11.09 -17.55 -16.40
CA ILE A 163 11.58 -16.37 -17.10
C ILE A 163 12.62 -15.67 -16.24
N ALA A 164 13.84 -15.56 -16.76
CA ALA A 164 14.94 -14.81 -16.15
C ALA A 164 15.39 -13.67 -17.06
N MET A 165 15.88 -12.58 -16.45
CA MET A 165 16.47 -11.45 -17.19
C MET A 165 17.85 -11.13 -16.60
N ILE A 166 18.83 -10.97 -17.48
CA ILE A 166 20.14 -10.40 -17.13
C ILE A 166 20.09 -8.91 -17.47
N PHE A 167 20.20 -8.06 -16.46
CA PHE A 167 20.19 -6.61 -16.64
C PHE A 167 21.52 -6.12 -17.22
N GLN A 168 21.46 -5.13 -18.12
CA GLN A 168 22.65 -4.54 -18.76
C GLN A 168 23.51 -3.76 -17.75
N GLU A 169 22.90 -3.14 -16.74
CA GLU A 169 23.60 -2.33 -15.72
C GLU A 169 23.33 -2.87 -14.31
N PRO A 170 24.14 -3.81 -13.79
CA PRO A 170 23.90 -4.39 -12.46
C PRO A 170 24.14 -3.40 -11.30
N MET A 171 24.89 -2.31 -11.54
CA MET A 171 25.23 -1.33 -10.50
C MET A 171 24.02 -0.57 -9.95
N THR A 172 22.94 -0.41 -10.73
CA THR A 172 21.72 0.25 -10.23
C THR A 172 20.90 -0.65 -9.29
N SER A 173 21.20 -1.96 -9.27
CA SER A 173 20.43 -2.96 -8.53
C SER A 173 21.09 -3.39 -7.22
N LEU A 174 22.38 -3.06 -7.03
CA LEU A 174 23.15 -3.42 -5.83
C LEU A 174 23.43 -2.20 -4.97
N ASN A 175 23.09 -2.28 -3.70
CA ASN A 175 23.41 -1.26 -2.72
C ASN A 175 24.82 -1.52 -2.16
N PRO A 176 25.77 -0.58 -2.31
CA PRO A 176 27.17 -0.77 -1.86
C PRO A 176 27.32 -0.85 -0.34
N VAL A 177 26.30 -0.49 0.43
CA VAL A 177 26.28 -0.62 1.90
C VAL A 177 26.18 -2.09 2.33
N TYR A 178 25.69 -2.99 1.46
CA TYR A 178 25.50 -4.40 1.79
C TYR A 178 26.45 -5.31 1.00
N THR A 179 26.80 -6.45 1.59
CA THR A 179 27.60 -7.46 0.90
C THR A 179 26.81 -8.10 -0.23
N VAL A 180 27.50 -8.50 -1.30
CA VAL A 180 26.91 -9.23 -2.43
C VAL A 180 26.21 -10.51 -1.94
N GLY A 181 26.82 -11.23 -1.00
CA GLY A 181 26.24 -12.44 -0.41
C GLY A 181 24.90 -12.17 0.29
N PHE A 182 24.80 -11.08 1.07
CA PHE A 182 23.53 -10.70 1.70
C PHE A 182 22.45 -10.41 0.66
N GLN A 183 22.79 -9.64 -0.39
CA GLN A 183 21.85 -9.24 -1.43
C GLN A 183 21.36 -10.44 -2.26
N ILE A 184 22.24 -11.41 -2.55
CA ILE A 184 21.88 -12.67 -3.24
C ILE A 184 21.01 -13.57 -2.35
N ILE A 185 21.41 -13.75 -1.08
CA ILE A 185 20.66 -14.63 -0.15
C ILE A 185 19.26 -14.08 0.12
N GLU A 186 19.10 -12.75 0.26
CA GLU A 186 17.79 -12.13 0.47
C GLU A 186 16.85 -12.36 -0.73
N ALA A 187 17.39 -12.32 -1.95
CA ALA A 187 16.60 -12.61 -3.16
C ALA A 187 16.15 -14.08 -3.24
N LEU A 188 16.98 -15.02 -2.78
CA LEU A 188 16.68 -16.46 -2.78
C LEU A 188 15.81 -16.90 -1.60
N LYS A 189 15.97 -16.25 -0.44
CA LYS A 189 15.27 -16.58 0.80
C LYS A 189 14.70 -15.30 1.42
N PRO A 190 13.61 -14.76 0.85
CA PRO A 190 13.01 -13.53 1.36
C PRO A 190 12.56 -13.74 2.80
N GLN A 191 13.06 -12.92 3.72
CA GLN A 191 12.60 -12.98 5.10
C GLN A 191 11.19 -12.42 5.20
N LYS A 192 10.31 -13.14 5.89
CA LYS A 192 8.95 -12.64 6.09
C LYS A 192 9.01 -11.41 6.99
N PHE A 193 8.15 -10.43 6.75
CA PHE A 193 8.04 -9.24 7.63
C PHE A 193 7.85 -9.62 9.11
N GLN A 194 7.14 -10.71 9.38
CA GLN A 194 6.99 -11.27 10.72
C GLN A 194 8.32 -11.75 11.33
N GLU A 195 9.19 -12.37 10.54
CA GLU A 195 10.53 -12.78 10.98
C GLU A 195 11.42 -11.57 11.22
N TYR A 196 11.33 -10.55 10.36
CA TYR A 196 12.02 -9.28 10.56
C TYR A 196 11.58 -8.58 11.86
N ILE A 197 10.28 -8.43 12.08
CA ILE A 197 9.73 -7.86 13.33
C ILE A 197 10.14 -8.73 14.52
N LYS A 198 10.01 -10.06 14.42
CA LYS A 198 10.39 -10.99 15.49
C LYS A 198 11.87 -10.81 15.84
N ASN A 199 12.75 -10.69 14.85
CA ASN A 199 14.17 -10.45 15.06
C ASN A 199 14.44 -9.07 15.68
N GLY A 200 13.72 -8.03 15.25
CA GLY A 200 13.77 -6.70 15.84
C GLY A 200 13.32 -6.69 17.30
N ILE A 201 12.20 -7.35 17.62
CA ILE A 201 11.67 -7.50 18.97
C ILE A 201 12.62 -8.35 19.83
N ILE A 202 13.18 -9.43 19.31
CA ILE A 202 14.14 -10.27 20.04
C ILE A 202 15.41 -9.48 20.35
N ASN A 203 15.92 -8.68 19.42
CA ASN A 203 17.08 -7.83 19.64
C ASN A 203 16.79 -6.71 20.64
N LEU A 204 15.62 -6.08 20.53
CA LEU A 204 15.16 -5.08 21.50
C LEU A 204 14.94 -5.71 22.88
N ALA A 205 14.34 -6.90 22.97
CA ALA A 205 14.12 -7.65 24.21
C ALA A 205 15.44 -8.10 24.86
N LYS A 206 16.42 -8.50 24.06
CA LYS A 206 17.79 -8.74 24.53
C LYS A 206 18.41 -7.48 25.13
N SER A 207 18.17 -6.31 24.54
CA SER A 207 18.59 -5.02 25.13
C SER A 207 17.78 -4.62 26.36
N LEU A 208 16.52 -5.06 26.48
CA LEU A 208 15.68 -4.79 27.65
C LEU A 208 16.09 -5.59 28.90
N LYS A 209 16.79 -6.72 28.75
CA LYS A 209 17.30 -7.50 29.90
C LYS A 209 18.33 -6.74 30.75
N SER A 210 18.89 -5.63 30.25
CA SER A 210 19.79 -4.73 30.99
C SER A 210 19.11 -3.43 31.45
N THR A 211 17.77 -3.31 31.39
CA THR A 211 17.10 -2.06 31.77
C THR A 211 17.24 -1.74 33.28
N PRO A 212 17.75 -0.55 33.63
CA PRO A 212 17.87 -0.13 35.02
C PRO A 212 16.48 0.10 35.65
N LYS A 213 16.36 -0.14 36.98
CA LYS A 213 15.10 -0.01 37.75
C LYS A 213 14.40 1.35 37.55
N SER A 214 15.17 2.42 37.31
CA SER A 214 14.64 3.77 37.05
C SER A 214 13.79 3.86 35.77
N MET A 215 14.11 3.07 34.74
CA MET A 215 13.36 3.09 33.49
C MET A 215 12.06 2.28 33.60
N ARG A 216 12.06 1.17 34.36
CA ARG A 216 10.84 0.41 34.65
C ARG A 216 9.80 1.26 35.38
N ILE A 217 10.23 1.97 36.42
CA ILE A 217 9.34 2.86 37.19
C ILE A 217 8.75 3.96 36.27
N LYS A 218 9.55 4.55 35.38
CA LYS A 218 9.04 5.56 34.42
C LYS A 218 7.98 4.99 33.47
N ILE A 219 8.19 3.77 32.98
CA ILE A 219 7.23 3.08 32.10
C ILE A 219 5.95 2.74 32.87
N SER A 220 6.05 2.22 34.10
CA SER A 220 4.89 1.92 34.95
C SER A 220 4.07 3.16 35.30
N ILE A 221 4.74 4.29 35.62
CA ILE A 221 4.06 5.56 35.88
C ILE A 221 3.34 6.07 34.62
N PHE A 222 4.02 6.02 33.46
CA PHE A 222 3.42 6.45 32.20
C PHE A 222 2.18 5.61 31.85
N PHE A 223 2.27 4.29 31.99
CA PHE A 223 1.16 3.38 31.70
C PHE A 223 0.00 3.53 32.69
N ALA A 224 0.29 3.73 33.98
CA ALA A 224 -0.73 4.05 34.98
C ALA A 224 -1.49 5.33 34.63
N LEU A 225 -0.78 6.39 34.23
CA LEU A 225 -1.38 7.66 33.83
C LEU A 225 -2.23 7.51 32.57
N PHE A 226 -1.76 6.71 31.60
CA PHE A 226 -2.49 6.42 30.37
C PHE A 226 -3.81 5.68 30.65
N VAL A 227 -3.78 4.61 31.44
CA VAL A 227 -4.98 3.84 31.82
C VAL A 227 -5.96 4.72 32.62
N MET A 228 -5.46 5.60 33.49
CA MET A 228 -6.29 6.55 34.23
C MET A 228 -7.03 7.49 33.29
N ILE A 229 -6.34 8.12 32.34
CA ILE A 229 -6.96 9.06 31.39
C ILE A 229 -8.06 8.38 30.58
N PHE A 230 -7.82 7.17 30.08
CA PHE A 230 -8.84 6.41 29.33
C PHE A 230 -10.03 6.02 30.20
N THR A 231 -9.79 5.58 31.44
CA THR A 231 -10.87 5.23 32.37
C THR A 231 -11.73 6.46 32.73
N GLN A 232 -11.10 7.62 32.91
CA GLN A 232 -11.81 8.87 33.18
C GLN A 232 -12.60 9.37 31.97
N LEU A 233 -12.07 9.23 30.75
CA LEU A 233 -12.81 9.54 29.53
C LEU A 233 -14.07 8.66 29.43
N VAL A 234 -13.95 7.35 29.64
CA VAL A 234 -15.08 6.41 29.58
C VAL A 234 -16.15 6.76 30.62
N ASN A 235 -15.76 7.17 31.82
CA ASN A 235 -16.67 7.51 32.92
C ASN A 235 -17.20 8.96 32.87
N GLY A 236 -17.10 9.63 31.72
CA GLY A 236 -17.65 10.97 31.54
C GLY A 236 -16.87 12.08 32.27
N TRP A 237 -15.57 11.88 32.50
CA TRP A 237 -14.65 12.88 33.04
C TRP A 237 -15.01 13.38 34.45
N THR A 238 -15.46 12.45 35.30
CA THR A 238 -16.01 12.73 36.63
C THR A 238 -14.95 12.80 37.75
N PHE A 239 -13.68 12.41 37.48
CA PHE A 239 -12.54 12.43 38.41
C PHE A 239 -12.85 11.89 39.82
N GLN A 240 -13.71 10.87 39.90
CA GLN A 240 -14.01 10.23 41.18
C GLN A 240 -12.78 9.51 41.72
N ILE A 241 -12.37 9.89 42.94
CA ILE A 241 -11.13 9.43 43.60
C ILE A 241 -10.99 7.90 43.60
N ALA A 242 -12.07 7.16 43.87
CA ALA A 242 -12.05 5.71 43.88
C ALA A 242 -11.70 5.11 42.50
N THR A 243 -12.28 5.65 41.41
CA THR A 243 -12.02 5.18 40.04
C THR A 243 -10.62 5.53 39.55
N VAL A 244 -10.12 6.72 39.93
CA VAL A 244 -8.75 7.17 39.66
C VAL A 244 -7.75 6.22 40.31
N CYS A 245 -7.90 5.93 41.61
CA CYS A 245 -7.00 5.04 42.35
C CYS A 245 -6.96 3.62 41.76
N ILE A 246 -8.13 3.04 41.42
CA ILE A 246 -8.22 1.71 40.82
C ILE A 246 -7.56 1.68 39.43
N SER A 247 -7.74 2.72 38.62
CA SER A 247 -7.14 2.80 37.28
C SER A 247 -5.62 2.95 37.31
N LEU A 248 -5.08 3.74 38.26
CA LEU A 248 -3.64 3.88 38.48
C LEU A 248 -3.01 2.57 38.96
N LEU A 249 -3.64 1.87 39.90
CA LEU A 249 -3.16 0.57 40.39
C LEU A 249 -3.14 -0.46 39.26
N LYS A 250 -4.21 -0.55 38.45
CA LYS A 250 -4.28 -1.48 37.31
C LYS A 250 -3.19 -1.20 36.27
N GLY A 251 -2.93 0.07 35.96
CA GLY A 251 -1.91 0.43 34.98
C GLY A 251 -0.47 0.37 35.51
N ALA A 252 -0.25 0.46 36.83
CA ALA A 252 1.07 0.32 37.44
C ALA A 252 1.55 -1.15 37.52
N ILE A 253 0.63 -2.12 37.54
CA ILE A 253 0.92 -3.56 37.70
C ILE A 253 1.26 -4.24 36.36
N PHE A 254 0.82 -3.69 35.23
CA PHE A 254 0.87 -4.35 33.92
C PHE A 254 2.20 -4.25 33.13
N PRO A 255 3.08 -3.24 33.30
CA PRO A 255 4.34 -3.13 32.55
C PRO A 255 5.60 -3.60 33.30
#